data_AF-A0A949FWQ1-F1
#
_entry.id   AF-A0A949FWQ1-F1
#
_cell.length_a   1.000
_cell.length_b   1.000
_cell.length_c   1.000
_cell.angle_alpha   90.00
_cell.angle_beta   90.00
_cell.angle_gamma   90.00
#
_symmetry.space_group_name_H-M   'P 1'
#
loop_
_entity.id
_entity.type
_entity.pdbx_description
1 polymer ?
#
loop_
_entity_poly.entity_id
_entity_poly.type
_entity_poly.pdbx_seq_one_letter_code
_entity_poly.pdbx_strand_id
1 'polypeptide(L)'
;MSGQAFTQLSITERPQEPALSAQAYEKIDREIAKYPSDQKQSAVMAALTIAQREVGWLSPEVQAAVATYLDMPAIAVHEIASFYTMYNLKPPGLFKLTICTNLPCGLRNGNQSARYLQAKLGIGFNDTTADGLFTLKEGECMGACGDAPVMIVNDHRMCSWMSNDRIDALIDELRAAASDSPESKQMGKKGER
;
A
#
# COMPACT_ATOMS: atom_id res chain seq x y z
N MET A 1 -8.86 -18.69 -52.73
CA MET A 1 -9.04 -19.67 -51.64
C MET A 1 -7.66 -20.04 -51.11
N SER A 2 -7.52 -20.21 -49.79
CA SER A 2 -6.28 -20.22 -48.98
C SER A 2 -5.79 -18.81 -48.66
N GLY A 3 -6.11 -18.19 -47.51
CA GLY A 3 -6.22 -18.76 -46.16
C GLY A 3 -4.89 -18.57 -45.46
N GLN A 4 -4.56 -17.33 -45.06
CA GLN A 4 -3.35 -17.08 -44.26
C GLN A 4 -3.64 -17.48 -42.81
N ALA A 5 -2.91 -18.51 -42.36
CA ALA A 5 -2.91 -18.99 -41.00
C ALA A 5 -2.31 -17.92 -40.08
N PHE A 6 -3.08 -17.53 -39.07
CA PHE A 6 -2.58 -16.83 -37.89
C PHE A 6 -1.70 -17.80 -37.11
N THR A 7 -0.39 -17.61 -37.15
CA THR A 7 0.53 -18.40 -36.34
C THR A 7 0.42 -17.95 -34.89
N GLN A 8 -0.11 -18.87 -34.08
CA GLN A 8 -0.16 -18.86 -32.63
C GLN A 8 1.21 -18.47 -32.04
N LEU A 9 1.33 -17.26 -31.46
CA LEU A 9 2.43 -16.92 -30.56
C LEU A 9 2.07 -17.45 -29.17
N SER A 10 2.70 -18.58 -28.83
CA SER A 10 2.66 -19.20 -27.51
C SER A 10 3.12 -18.23 -26.43
N ILE A 11 2.20 -17.80 -25.57
CA ILE A 11 2.53 -17.14 -24.31
C ILE A 11 3.21 -18.20 -23.44
N THR A 12 4.54 -18.14 -23.39
CA THR A 12 5.37 -18.95 -22.51
C THR A 12 4.85 -18.79 -21.08
N GLU A 13 4.29 -19.85 -20.52
CA GLU A 13 3.91 -19.98 -19.12
C GLU A 13 5.16 -19.72 -18.27
N ARG A 14 5.27 -18.51 -17.71
CA ARG A 14 6.24 -18.22 -16.66
C ARG A 14 5.86 -19.07 -15.44
N PRO A 15 6.78 -19.83 -14.84
CA PRO A 15 6.52 -20.50 -13.56
C PRO A 15 6.11 -19.42 -12.55
N GLN A 16 4.84 -19.40 -12.14
CA GLN A 16 4.34 -18.46 -11.15
C GLN A 16 4.74 -19.02 -9.79
N GLU A 17 5.84 -18.53 -9.21
CA GLU A 17 5.99 -18.59 -7.76
C GLU A 17 4.69 -18.02 -7.14
N PRO A 18 4.16 -18.64 -6.06
CA PRO A 18 2.92 -18.18 -5.48
C PRO A 18 3.08 -16.72 -5.08
N ALA A 19 2.21 -15.85 -5.60
CA ALA A 19 2.30 -14.41 -5.36
C ALA A 19 2.16 -14.02 -3.88
N LEU A 20 1.66 -14.95 -3.05
CA LEU A 20 1.49 -14.83 -1.61
C LEU A 20 1.94 -16.12 -0.91
N SER A 21 2.43 -15.97 0.31
CA SER A 21 2.84 -17.06 1.19
C SER A 21 1.65 -17.91 1.65
N ALA A 22 1.91 -19.15 2.07
CA ALA A 22 0.90 -20.00 2.70
C ALA A 22 0.28 -19.33 3.94
N GLN A 23 1.08 -18.56 4.71
CA GLN A 23 0.58 -17.84 5.87
C GLN A 23 -0.39 -16.71 5.49
N ALA A 24 -0.18 -16.02 4.37
CA ALA A 24 -1.17 -15.07 3.86
C ALA A 24 -2.49 -15.76 3.52
N TYR A 25 -2.45 -16.90 2.80
CA TYR A 25 -3.65 -17.65 2.47
C TYR A 25 -4.41 -18.13 3.72
N GLU A 26 -3.72 -18.62 4.75
CA GLU A 26 -4.36 -18.96 6.03
C GLU A 26 -5.05 -17.75 6.69
N LYS A 27 -4.45 -16.56 6.60
CA LYS A 27 -5.10 -15.33 7.10
C LYS A 27 -6.33 -15.00 6.26
N ILE A 28 -6.27 -15.17 4.94
CA ILE A 28 -7.40 -14.93 4.03
C ILE A 28 -8.53 -15.91 4.33
N ASP A 29 -8.24 -17.19 4.60
CA ASP A 29 -9.26 -18.18 4.97
C ASP A 29 -10.02 -17.81 6.24
N ARG A 30 -9.32 -17.26 7.24
CA ARG A 30 -9.96 -16.73 8.46
C ARG A 30 -10.91 -15.58 8.17
N GLU A 31 -10.61 -14.76 7.16
CA GLU A 31 -11.48 -13.66 6.72
C GLU A 31 -12.66 -14.17 5.90
N ILE A 32 -12.45 -15.16 5.03
CA ILE A 32 -13.52 -15.85 4.28
C ILE A 32 -14.53 -16.49 5.23
N ALA A 33 -14.07 -17.14 6.30
CA ALA A 33 -14.91 -17.83 7.27
C ALA A 33 -15.91 -16.92 8.04
N LYS A 34 -15.77 -15.59 7.92
CA LYS A 34 -16.72 -14.61 8.50
C LYS A 34 -18.00 -14.46 7.67
N TYR A 35 -18.02 -15.00 6.45
CA TYR A 35 -19.12 -14.89 5.50
C TYR A 35 -19.76 -16.25 5.21
N PRO A 36 -21.00 -16.29 4.69
CA PRO A 36 -21.60 -17.51 4.16
C PRO A 36 -20.69 -18.21 3.14
N SER A 37 -20.72 -19.54 3.09
CA SER A 37 -19.79 -20.34 2.28
C SER A 37 -19.90 -20.10 0.77
N ASP A 38 -21.05 -19.61 0.30
CA ASP A 38 -21.33 -19.20 -1.08
C ASP A 38 -20.95 -17.74 -1.38
N GLN A 39 -20.47 -16.98 -0.38
CA GLN A 39 -20.18 -15.55 -0.49
C GLN A 39 -18.73 -15.17 -0.13
N LYS A 40 -17.77 -16.02 -0.50
CA LYS A 40 -16.34 -15.76 -0.23
C LYS A 40 -15.80 -14.45 -0.82
N GLN A 41 -16.43 -13.95 -1.89
CA GLN A 41 -16.10 -12.67 -2.53
C GLN A 41 -16.20 -11.48 -1.56
N SER A 42 -17.04 -11.57 -0.53
CA SER A 42 -17.19 -10.54 0.50
C SER A 42 -15.90 -10.27 1.30
N ALA A 43 -14.96 -11.22 1.30
CA ALA A 43 -13.66 -11.08 1.97
C ALA A 43 -12.61 -10.32 1.15
N VAL A 44 -12.92 -9.85 -0.06
CA VAL A 44 -11.95 -9.23 -0.99
C VAL A 44 -11.17 -8.06 -0.39
N MET A 45 -11.83 -7.17 0.36
CA MET A 45 -11.16 -6.04 1.02
C MET A 45 -10.11 -6.52 2.05
N ALA A 46 -10.47 -7.53 2.84
CA ALA A 46 -9.56 -8.10 3.82
C ALA A 46 -8.40 -8.84 3.13
N ALA A 47 -8.69 -9.60 2.06
CA ALA A 47 -7.69 -10.30 1.29
C ALA A 47 -6.67 -9.36 0.63
N LEU A 48 -7.12 -8.26 0.02
CA LEU A 48 -6.25 -7.24 -0.54
C LEU A 48 -5.41 -6.55 0.55
N THR A 49 -5.96 -6.34 1.74
CA THR A 49 -5.21 -5.78 2.87
C THR A 49 -4.11 -6.71 3.34
N ILE A 50 -4.39 -8.02 3.44
CA ILE A 50 -3.41 -9.05 3.80
C ILE A 50 -2.31 -9.12 2.73
N ALA A 51 -2.70 -9.18 1.46
CA ALA A 51 -1.77 -9.22 0.32
C ALA A 51 -0.84 -8.00 0.33
N GLN A 52 -1.40 -6.78 0.42
CA GLN A 52 -0.62 -5.56 0.45
C GLN A 52 0.35 -5.50 1.64
N ARG A 53 -0.03 -6.02 2.81
CA ARG A 53 0.86 -6.06 3.98
C ARG A 53 2.04 -7.01 3.79
N GLU A 54 1.87 -8.07 3.00
CA GLU A 54 2.95 -9.02 2.74
C GLU A 54 3.88 -8.53 1.63
N VAL A 55 3.34 -8.03 0.52
CA VAL A 55 4.12 -7.67 -0.67
C VAL A 55 4.38 -6.16 -0.84
N GLY A 56 3.80 -5.33 0.03
CA GLY A 56 3.93 -3.87 0.05
C GLY A 56 2.96 -3.11 -0.89
N TRP A 57 2.57 -3.71 -2.02
CA TRP A 57 1.67 -3.09 -3.00
C TRP A 57 0.93 -4.13 -3.84
N LEU A 58 -0.19 -3.73 -4.46
CA LEU A 58 -1.06 -4.63 -5.21
C LEU A 58 -0.74 -4.57 -6.71
N SER A 59 0.28 -5.33 -7.14
CA SER A 59 0.57 -5.53 -8.55
C SER A 59 -0.58 -6.25 -9.27
N PRO A 60 -0.67 -6.18 -10.62
CA PRO A 60 -1.66 -6.97 -11.37
C PRO A 60 -1.58 -8.47 -11.08
N GLU A 61 -0.37 -9.00 -10.85
CA GLU A 61 -0.12 -10.41 -10.52
C GLU A 61 -0.68 -10.76 -9.13
N VAL A 62 -0.51 -9.88 -8.14
CA VAL A 62 -1.07 -10.06 -6.79
C VAL A 62 -2.60 -9.94 -6.80
N GLN A 63 -3.15 -8.99 -7.55
CA GLN A 63 -4.61 -8.86 -7.72
C GLN A 63 -5.21 -10.11 -8.39
N ALA A 64 -4.53 -10.66 -9.41
CA ALA A 64 -4.95 -11.89 -10.06
C ALA A 64 -4.92 -13.10 -9.09
N ALA A 65 -3.89 -13.21 -8.26
CA ALA A 65 -3.81 -14.27 -7.24
C ALA A 65 -4.95 -14.20 -6.22
N VAL A 66 -5.29 -13.00 -5.74
CA VAL A 66 -6.46 -12.79 -4.86
C VAL A 66 -7.76 -13.13 -5.59
N ALA A 67 -7.89 -12.71 -6.85
CA ALA A 67 -9.08 -12.98 -7.67
C ALA A 67 -9.32 -14.49 -7.86
N THR A 68 -8.29 -15.24 -8.22
CA THR A 68 -8.34 -16.70 -8.34
C THR A 68 -8.72 -17.35 -7.00
N TYR A 69 -8.12 -16.90 -5.90
CA TYR A 69 -8.41 -17.47 -4.57
C TYR A 69 -9.88 -17.29 -4.16
N LEU A 70 -10.41 -16.09 -4.40
CA LEU A 70 -11.79 -15.73 -4.07
C LEU A 70 -12.82 -16.11 -5.14
N ASP A 71 -12.41 -16.83 -6.21
CA ASP A 71 -13.25 -17.17 -7.38
C ASP A 71 -14.07 -15.97 -7.85
N MET A 72 -13.35 -14.91 -8.21
CA MET A 72 -13.92 -13.67 -8.69
C MET A 72 -13.17 -13.18 -9.94
N PRO A 73 -13.82 -12.42 -10.83
CA PRO A 73 -13.13 -11.82 -11.97
C PRO A 73 -12.01 -10.88 -11.50
N ALA A 74 -10.83 -10.97 -12.12
CA ALA A 74 -9.71 -10.08 -11.79
C ALA A 74 -10.05 -8.59 -11.96
N ILE A 75 -10.94 -8.26 -12.90
CA ILE A 75 -11.43 -6.89 -13.10
C ILE A 75 -12.21 -6.37 -11.88
N ALA A 76 -13.01 -7.21 -11.22
CA ALA A 76 -13.75 -6.81 -10.02
C ALA A 76 -12.80 -6.53 -8.85
N VAL A 77 -11.73 -7.31 -8.71
CA VAL A 77 -10.66 -7.02 -7.73
C VAL A 77 -9.97 -5.71 -8.06
N HIS A 78 -9.68 -5.45 -9.34
CA HIS A 78 -9.05 -4.21 -9.77
C HIS A 78 -9.92 -2.97 -9.53
N GLU A 79 -11.22 -3.06 -9.80
CA GLU A 79 -12.19 -2.00 -9.50
C GLU A 79 -12.17 -1.65 -8.01
N ILE A 80 -12.16 -2.66 -7.14
CA ILE A 80 -12.09 -2.45 -5.69
C ILE A 80 -10.74 -1.86 -5.28
N ALA A 81 -9.63 -2.41 -5.78
CA ALA A 81 -8.29 -1.95 -5.45
C ALA A 81 -8.04 -0.50 -5.92
N SER A 82 -8.65 -0.08 -7.02
CA SER A 82 -8.55 1.28 -7.56
C SER A 82 -9.53 2.27 -6.93
N PHE A 83 -10.67 1.78 -6.42
CA PHE A 83 -11.67 2.61 -5.75
C PHE A 83 -11.22 3.08 -4.37
N TYR A 84 -10.57 2.21 -3.58
CA TYR A 84 -10.14 2.54 -2.22
C TYR A 84 -8.69 3.01 -2.17
N THR A 85 -8.49 4.28 -1.80
CA THR A 85 -7.17 4.96 -1.78
C THR A 85 -6.14 4.38 -0.81
N MET A 86 -6.56 3.53 0.13
CA MET A 86 -5.68 2.79 1.03
C MET A 86 -4.81 1.76 0.29
N TYR A 87 -5.27 1.28 -0.87
CA TYR A 87 -4.53 0.32 -1.67
C TYR A 87 -3.51 1.00 -2.59
N ASN A 88 -2.29 0.48 -2.58
CA ASN A 88 -1.17 0.98 -3.36
C ASN A 88 -1.12 0.19 -4.68
N LEU A 89 -1.53 0.81 -5.78
CA LEU A 89 -1.39 0.24 -7.14
C LEU A 89 -0.01 0.46 -7.76
N LYS A 90 0.87 1.17 -7.06
CA LYS A 90 2.28 1.38 -7.41
C LYS A 90 3.12 1.16 -6.14
N PRO A 91 4.37 0.72 -6.26
CA PRO A 91 5.25 0.54 -5.09
C PRO A 91 5.40 1.86 -4.33
N PRO A 92 4.97 1.95 -3.06
CA PRO A 92 5.34 3.07 -2.20
C PRO A 92 6.80 2.88 -1.73
N GLY A 93 7.36 3.91 -1.10
CA GLY A 93 8.54 3.75 -0.25
C GLY A 93 8.22 2.89 0.98
N LEU A 94 9.25 2.51 1.72
CA LEU A 94 9.12 1.63 2.89
C LEU A 94 8.08 2.14 3.93
N PHE A 95 7.97 3.46 4.05
CA PHE A 95 7.01 4.15 4.90
C PHE A 95 6.17 5.12 4.07
N LYS A 96 4.90 4.76 3.87
CA LYS A 96 3.87 5.67 3.40
C LYS A 96 3.36 6.51 4.57
N LEU A 97 3.61 7.81 4.51
CA LEU A 97 3.13 8.80 5.47
C LEU A 97 1.91 9.52 4.88
N THR A 98 0.75 9.36 5.50
CA THR A 98 -0.49 10.02 5.05
C THR A 98 -0.94 11.01 6.12
N ILE A 99 -0.89 12.32 5.84
CA ILE A 99 -1.21 13.38 6.81
C ILE A 99 -2.57 14.02 6.52
N CYS A 100 -3.39 14.20 7.55
CA CYS A 100 -4.71 14.83 7.41
C CYS A 100 -4.63 16.35 7.26
N THR A 101 -5.17 16.88 6.16
CA THR A 101 -5.24 18.33 5.88
C THR A 101 -6.67 18.89 5.97
N ASN A 102 -7.66 18.04 6.28
CA ASN A 102 -9.07 18.42 6.37
C ASN A 102 -9.35 19.37 7.55
N LEU A 103 -10.50 20.05 7.55
CA LEU A 103 -10.80 21.25 8.33
C LEU A 103 -10.42 21.17 9.82
N PRO A 104 -10.80 20.14 10.61
CA PRO A 104 -10.42 20.08 12.02
C PRO A 104 -8.91 20.00 12.24
N CYS A 105 -8.19 19.24 11.41
CA CYS A 105 -6.73 19.20 11.45
C CYS A 105 -6.15 20.53 10.94
N GLY A 106 -6.70 21.10 9.87
CA GLY A 106 -6.30 22.41 9.34
C GLY A 106 -6.37 23.53 10.39
N LEU A 107 -7.44 23.59 11.19
CA LEU A 107 -7.60 24.53 12.31
C LEU A 107 -6.61 24.31 13.46
N ARG A 108 -5.99 23.12 13.51
CA ARG A 108 -5.00 22.70 14.51
C ARG A 108 -3.60 22.59 13.92
N ASN A 109 -3.30 23.33 12.85
CA ASN A 109 -2.01 23.38 12.15
C ASN A 109 -1.67 22.15 11.27
N GLY A 110 -2.65 21.37 10.82
CA GLY A 110 -2.45 20.23 9.92
C GLY A 110 -1.83 20.62 8.59
N ASN A 111 -2.29 21.73 7.97
CA ASN A 111 -1.69 22.26 6.74
C ASN A 111 -0.23 22.70 6.93
N GLN A 112 0.09 23.29 8.09
CA GLN A 112 1.46 23.67 8.43
C GLN A 112 2.34 22.43 8.60
N SER A 113 1.83 21.41 9.29
CA SER A 113 2.51 20.13 9.51
C SER A 113 2.79 19.41 8.19
N ALA A 114 1.83 19.44 7.25
CA ALA A 114 2.01 18.86 5.92
C ALA A 114 3.10 19.59 5.11
N ARG A 115 3.11 20.93 5.13
CA ARG A 115 4.17 21.73 4.49
C ARG A 115 5.54 21.48 5.12
N TYR A 116 5.58 21.35 6.44
CA TYR A 116 6.81 21.02 7.15
C TYR A 116 7.34 19.65 6.72
N LEU A 117 6.46 18.64 6.63
CA LEU A 117 6.81 17.31 6.17
C LEU A 117 7.33 17.29 4.73
N GLN A 118 6.70 18.03 3.80
CA GLN A 118 7.18 18.22 2.43
C GLN A 118 8.59 18.83 2.40
N ALA A 119 8.82 19.90 3.18
CA ALA A 119 10.12 20.56 3.26
C ALA A 119 11.20 19.65 3.86
N LYS A 120 10.86 18.89 4.91
CA LYS A 120 11.78 17.97 5.60
C LYS A 120 12.20 16.81 4.70
N LEU A 121 11.27 16.26 3.91
CA LEU A 121 11.54 15.12 3.02
C LEU A 121 12.01 15.55 1.63
N GLY A 122 11.81 16.81 1.24
CA GLY A 122 12.14 17.34 -0.08
C GLY A 122 11.27 16.80 -1.21
N ILE A 123 10.04 16.37 -0.91
CA ILE A 123 9.10 15.76 -1.86
C ILE A 123 7.69 16.36 -1.76
N GLY A 124 6.93 16.26 -2.85
CA GLY A 124 5.52 16.63 -2.90
C GLY A 124 4.58 15.52 -2.42
N PHE A 125 3.27 15.77 -2.51
CA PHE A 125 2.30 14.70 -2.33
C PHE A 125 2.32 13.73 -3.51
N ASN A 126 2.17 12.45 -3.20
CA ASN A 126 2.24 11.30 -4.10
C ASN A 126 3.64 10.96 -4.63
N ASP A 127 4.67 11.65 -4.17
CA ASP A 127 6.06 11.36 -4.50
C ASP A 127 6.71 10.47 -3.44
N THR A 128 7.84 9.86 -3.82
CA THR A 128 8.69 9.05 -2.95
C THR A 128 10.09 9.64 -2.91
N THR A 129 10.72 9.64 -1.75
CA THR A 129 12.10 10.10 -1.58
C THR A 129 13.08 9.26 -2.41
N ALA A 130 14.20 9.87 -2.83
CA ALA A 130 15.20 9.19 -3.69
C ALA A 130 15.86 7.97 -3.03
N ASP A 131 15.88 7.92 -1.70
CA ASP A 131 16.34 6.76 -0.92
C ASP A 131 15.29 5.63 -0.84
N GLY A 132 14.10 5.82 -1.41
CA GLY A 132 13.01 4.84 -1.41
C GLY A 132 12.35 4.63 -0.05
N LEU A 133 12.67 5.45 0.96
CA LEU A 133 12.17 5.25 2.32
C LEU A 133 10.78 5.82 2.54
N PHE A 134 10.47 7.02 2.02
CA PHE A 134 9.25 7.73 2.38
C PHE A 134 8.41 8.06 1.15
N THR A 135 7.14 7.67 1.18
CA THR A 135 6.12 8.21 0.27
C THR A 135 5.20 9.14 1.06
N LEU A 136 4.97 10.35 0.55
CA LEU A 136 4.07 11.30 1.21
C LEU A 136 2.71 11.29 0.51
N LYS A 137 1.62 11.17 1.28
CA LYS A 137 0.24 11.26 0.82
C LYS A 137 -0.50 12.35 1.57
N GLU A 138 -1.36 13.05 0.84
CA GLU A 138 -2.40 13.87 1.45
C GLU A 138 -3.53 12.96 1.90
N GLY A 139 -3.95 13.12 3.15
CA GLY A 139 -5.00 12.34 3.78
C GLY A 139 -6.26 13.15 3.99
N GLU A 140 -7.40 12.47 3.85
CA GLU A 140 -8.69 12.98 4.27
C GLU A 140 -8.95 12.75 5.76
N CYS A 141 -10.15 13.11 6.22
CA CYS A 141 -10.54 12.97 7.62
C CYS A 141 -10.44 11.50 8.11
N MET A 142 -9.65 11.29 9.17
CA MET A 142 -9.45 9.99 9.82
C MET A 142 -10.33 9.78 11.07
N GLY A 143 -11.25 10.71 11.36
CA GLY A 143 -12.14 10.65 12.52
C GLY A 143 -11.47 10.86 13.89
N ALA A 144 -10.18 11.20 13.93
CA ALA A 144 -9.41 11.40 15.15
C ALA A 144 -9.18 12.89 15.48
N CYS A 145 -10.21 13.72 15.36
CA CYS A 145 -10.07 15.18 15.45
C CYS A 145 -9.58 15.69 16.82
N GLY A 146 -9.82 14.95 17.91
CA GLY A 146 -9.29 15.29 19.25
C GLY A 146 -7.75 15.22 19.35
N ASP A 147 -7.14 14.48 18.43
CA ASP A 147 -5.71 14.19 18.38
C ASP A 147 -4.98 15.00 17.30
N ALA A 148 -5.66 15.98 16.69
CA ALA A 148 -5.14 16.76 15.59
C ALA A 148 -3.86 17.56 15.94
N PRO A 149 -2.89 17.69 15.00
CA PRO A 149 -2.85 17.06 13.67
C PRO A 149 -2.57 15.56 13.70
N VAL A 150 -3.22 14.82 12.79
CA VAL A 150 -3.13 13.37 12.72
C VAL A 150 -2.45 12.92 11.43
N MET A 151 -1.61 11.89 11.55
CA MET A 151 -0.97 11.20 10.43
C MET A 151 -1.10 9.68 10.63
N ILE A 152 -1.09 8.92 9.54
CA ILE A 152 -1.02 7.45 9.58
C ILE A 152 0.22 6.97 8.81
N VAL A 153 0.92 5.99 9.39
CA VAL A 153 2.06 5.31 8.75
C VAL A 153 1.59 3.94 8.25
N ASN A 154 1.85 3.67 6.96
CA ASN A 154 1.55 2.39 6.29
C ASN A 154 0.10 1.90 6.47
N ASP A 155 -0.85 2.83 6.60
CA ASP A 155 -2.29 2.57 6.78
C ASP A 155 -2.67 1.80 8.06
N HIS A 156 -1.80 1.71 9.07
CA HIS A 156 -2.11 0.97 10.29
C HIS A 156 -1.60 1.58 11.60
N ARG A 157 -0.60 2.45 11.57
CA ARG A 157 -0.13 3.14 12.78
C ARG A 157 -0.61 4.59 12.78
N MET A 158 -1.58 4.89 13.65
CA MET A 158 -2.05 6.25 13.88
C MET A 158 -1.03 7.04 14.70
N CYS A 159 -0.77 8.28 14.32
CA CYS A 159 0.15 9.20 14.98
C CYS A 159 -0.58 10.51 15.32
N SER A 160 -0.68 10.80 16.62
CA SER A 160 -1.44 11.93 17.19
C SER A 160 -0.54 13.12 17.53
N TRP A 161 -1.10 14.33 17.46
CA TRP A 161 -0.43 15.61 17.78
C TRP A 161 0.87 15.83 17.01
N MET A 162 0.82 15.65 15.69
CA MET A 162 1.97 15.76 14.78
C MET A 162 2.47 17.21 14.63
N SER A 163 3.09 17.74 15.67
CA SER A 163 3.91 18.95 15.62
C SER A 163 5.23 18.69 14.87
N ASN A 164 5.96 19.76 14.52
CA ASN A 164 7.27 19.65 13.85
C ASN A 164 8.23 18.73 14.62
N ASP A 165 8.35 18.89 15.94
CA ASP A 165 9.24 18.06 16.77
C ASP A 165 8.79 16.58 16.79
N ARG A 166 7.49 16.32 16.78
CA ARG A 166 6.94 14.96 16.72
C ARG A 166 7.15 14.33 15.34
N ILE A 167 7.06 15.13 14.29
CA ILE A 167 7.36 14.70 12.91
C ILE A 167 8.85 14.34 12.81
N ASP A 168 9.74 15.17 13.33
CA ASP A 168 11.18 14.89 13.32
C ASP A 168 11.49 13.60 14.08
N ALA A 169 10.98 13.45 15.30
CA ALA A 169 11.16 12.23 16.08
C ALA A 169 10.63 10.99 15.36
N LEU A 170 9.48 11.08 14.68
CA LEU A 170 8.94 9.97 13.91
C LEU A 170 9.80 9.64 12.68
N ILE A 171 10.29 10.63 11.94
CA ILE A 171 11.15 10.39 10.78
C ILE A 171 12.44 9.69 11.22
N ASP A 172 13.06 10.16 12.31
CA ASP A 172 14.28 9.55 12.85
C ASP A 172 14.03 8.11 13.32
N GLU A 173 12.91 7.87 14.01
CA GLU A 173 12.47 6.52 14.41
C GLU A 173 12.35 5.59 13.19
N LEU A 174 11.68 6.05 12.13
CA LEU A 174 11.47 5.27 10.91
C LEU A 174 12.77 5.04 10.14
N ARG A 175 13.68 6.02 10.07
CA ARG A 175 15.01 5.84 9.45
C ARG A 175 15.86 4.82 10.22
N ALA A 176 15.81 4.85 11.55
CA ALA A 176 16.48 3.85 12.39
C ALA A 176 15.90 2.45 12.12
N ALA A 177 14.56 2.32 12.14
CA ALA A 177 13.89 1.07 11.84
C ALA A 177 14.23 0.51 10.44
N ALA A 178 14.33 1.37 9.42
CA ALA A 178 14.77 0.95 8.09
C ALA A 178 16.19 0.38 8.07
N SER A 179 17.09 0.96 8.88
CA SER A 179 18.49 0.53 8.97
C SER A 179 18.63 -0.87 9.61
N ASP A 180 17.72 -1.20 10.53
CA ASP A 180 17.68 -2.49 11.23
C ASP A 180 16.89 -3.57 10.46
N SER A 181 16.08 -3.18 9.46
CA SER A 181 15.20 -4.09 8.72
C SER A 181 15.94 -4.84 7.61
N PRO A 182 15.71 -6.16 7.42
CA PRO A 182 16.38 -6.96 6.40
C PRO A 182 16.09 -6.51 4.94
N GLU A 183 14.99 -5.79 4.71
CA GLU A 183 14.57 -5.28 3.39
C GLU A 183 15.47 -4.18 2.83
N SER A 184 16.18 -3.43 3.68
CA SER A 184 17.19 -2.44 3.27
C SER A 184 18.31 -3.06 2.42
N LYS A 185 18.57 -4.36 2.59
CA LYS A 185 19.63 -5.09 1.88
C LYS A 185 19.23 -5.56 0.48
N GLN A 186 17.93 -5.52 0.13
CA GLN A 186 17.46 -5.94 -1.20
C GLN A 186 17.30 -4.76 -2.19
N MET A 187 17.07 -3.55 -1.71
CA MET A 187 16.89 -2.37 -2.58
C MET A 187 18.17 -1.93 -3.30
N GLY A 188 19.36 -2.27 -2.76
CA GLY A 188 20.67 -1.89 -3.31
C GLY A 188 21.17 -2.71 -4.51
N LYS A 189 20.40 -3.67 -5.05
CA LYS A 189 20.86 -4.57 -6.15
C LYS A 189 20.12 -4.43 -7.48
N LYS A 190 19.16 -3.51 -7.63
CA LYS A 190 18.32 -3.41 -8.84
C LYS A 190 18.54 -2.16 -9.72
N GLY A 191 19.69 -1.49 -9.56
CA GLY A 191 19.98 -0.21 -10.24
C GLY A 191 21.22 -0.19 -11.16
N GLU A 192 21.68 -1.32 -11.66
CA GLU A 192 22.73 -1.36 -12.71
C GLU A 192 22.33 -2.34 -13.81
N ARG A 193 21.62 -1.84 -14.83
CA ARG A 193 21.72 -2.26 -16.25
C ARG A 193 21.28 -1.12 -17.14
#